data_AF-A0A0M3JFE1-F1
#
_entry.id   AF-A0A0M3JFE1-F1
#
_cell.length_a   1.000
_cell.length_b   1.000
_cell.length_c   1.000
_cell.angle_alpha   90.00
_cell.angle_beta   90.00
_cell.angle_gamma   90.00
#
_symmetry.space_group_name_H-M   'P 1'
#
loop_
_entity.id
_entity.type
_entity.pdbx_description
1 polymer ?
#
loop_
_entity_poly.entity_id
_entity_poly.type
_entity_poly.pdbx_seq_one_letter_code
_entity_poly.pdbx_strand_id
1 'polypeptide(L)'
;MQLDSEQNWREWQPDPPDAIPGQSRRFRQNADVFNMLVSVYGSKELFVKEYRQLLAERLTKSWNRDPLFELRYLELLKQRFSEGELQQCEVMLKDMRDSDVVDRWVRNNLVSAFVFELN
;
A
#
# COMPACT_ATOMS: atom_id res chain seq x y z
N MET A 1 16.02 12.56 -12.46
CA MET A 1 14.72 12.39 -11.77
C MET A 1 14.72 13.42 -10.65
N GLN A 2 13.82 14.41 -10.77
CA GLN A 2 13.84 15.68 -10.03
C GLN A 2 13.94 15.52 -8.50
N LEU A 3 14.87 16.25 -7.90
CA LEU A 3 14.94 16.57 -6.48
C LEU A 3 13.79 17.53 -6.14
N ASP A 4 12.62 17.00 -5.80
CA ASP A 4 11.42 17.79 -5.50
C ASP A 4 11.35 18.22 -4.02
N SER A 5 12.46 18.72 -3.46
CA SER A 5 12.50 19.14 -2.06
C SER A 5 13.41 20.33 -1.73
N GLU A 6 13.76 21.16 -2.70
CA GLU A 6 14.23 22.51 -2.41
C GLU A 6 12.99 23.41 -2.33
N GLN A 7 12.24 23.27 -1.24
CA GLN A 7 11.11 24.13 -0.93
C GLN A 7 11.65 25.56 -0.82
N ASN A 8 11.48 26.34 -1.89
CA ASN A 8 12.00 27.69 -2.08
C ASN A 8 11.86 28.50 -0.78
N TRP A 9 12.96 28.74 -0.07
CA TRP A 9 12.97 29.44 1.21
C TRP A 9 12.39 30.86 1.08
N ARG A 10 12.38 31.40 -0.14
CA ARG A 10 11.78 32.69 -0.51
C ARG A 10 10.24 32.68 -0.47
N GLU A 11 9.60 31.52 -0.49
CA GLU A 11 8.14 31.36 -0.40
C GLU A 11 7.66 31.05 1.02
N TRP A 12 8.57 30.98 2.00
CA TRP A 12 8.19 30.80 3.39
C TRP A 12 7.43 32.04 3.89
N GLN A 13 6.22 31.82 4.38
CA GLN A 13 5.42 32.84 5.07
C GLN A 13 5.21 32.39 6.52
N PRO A 14 5.25 33.33 7.48
CA PRO A 14 4.97 33.02 8.88
C PRO A 14 3.52 32.52 9.04
N ASP A 15 3.31 31.70 10.05
CA ASP A 15 1.95 31.28 10.43
C ASP A 15 1.15 32.52 10.89
N PRO A 16 -0.17 32.58 10.60
CA PRO A 16 -1.01 33.70 10.97
C PRO A 16 -1.14 33.81 12.51
N PRO A 17 -1.49 34.99 13.05
CA PRO A 17 -1.47 35.25 14.50
C PRO A 17 -2.49 34.42 15.30
N ASP A 18 -3.48 33.83 14.64
CA ASP A 18 -4.47 32.90 15.19
C ASP A 18 -4.03 31.43 15.11
N ALA A 19 -2.84 31.14 14.57
CA ALA A 19 -2.33 29.79 14.49
C ALA A 19 -2.08 29.21 15.88
N ILE A 20 -2.63 28.03 16.13
CA ILE A 20 -2.43 27.29 17.36
C ILE A 20 -0.93 26.92 17.46
N PRO A 21 -0.25 27.22 18.58
CA PRO A 21 1.15 26.86 18.78
C PRO A 21 1.35 25.36 18.54
N GLY A 22 2.26 25.01 17.62
CA GLY A 22 2.54 23.62 17.22
C GLY A 22 1.81 23.13 15.96
N GLN A 23 0.93 23.93 15.34
CA GLN A 23 0.21 23.55 14.13
C GLN A 23 0.63 24.38 12.89
N SER A 24 1.93 24.43 12.59
CA SER A 24 2.43 25.17 11.43
C SER A 24 1.84 24.65 10.12
N ARG A 25 1.52 25.55 9.18
CA ARG A 25 0.96 25.22 7.85
C ARG A 25 1.79 24.17 7.10
N ARG A 26 3.13 24.19 7.28
CA ARG A 26 4.04 23.23 6.65
C ARG A 26 3.97 21.82 7.27
N PHE A 27 3.64 21.73 8.55
CA PHE A 27 3.45 20.44 9.24
C PHE A 27 2.17 19.74 8.75
N ARG A 28 1.12 20.53 8.46
CA ARG A 28 -0.21 20.06 8.04
C ARG A 28 -0.29 19.46 6.64
N GLN A 29 0.56 19.87 5.69
CA GLN A 29 0.26 19.63 4.26
C GLN A 29 0.59 18.22 3.73
N ASN A 30 1.75 17.62 4.06
CA ASN A 30 2.17 16.35 3.42
C ASN A 30 2.56 15.21 4.38
N ALA A 31 2.79 15.50 5.66
CA ALA A 31 3.14 14.48 6.67
C ALA A 31 1.96 14.14 7.60
N ASP A 32 0.99 15.05 7.73
CA ASP A 32 -0.03 14.95 8.77
C ASP A 32 -1.14 13.94 8.45
N VAL A 33 -1.50 13.69 7.18
CA VAL A 33 -2.59 12.75 6.86
C VAL A 33 -2.27 11.33 7.33
N PHE A 34 -1.05 10.85 7.10
CA PHE A 34 -0.63 9.54 7.57
C PHE A 34 -0.58 9.48 9.10
N ASN A 35 -0.02 10.52 9.73
CA ASN A 35 0.06 10.60 11.20
C ASN A 35 -1.33 10.71 11.84
N MET A 36 -2.28 11.38 11.16
CA MET A 36 -3.68 11.47 11.55
C MET A 36 -4.38 10.11 11.43
N LEU A 37 -4.13 9.36 10.36
CA LEU A 37 -4.63 7.99 10.25
C LEU A 37 -4.09 7.13 11.40
N VAL A 38 -2.78 7.15 11.62
CA VAL A 38 -2.16 6.40 12.73
C VAL A 38 -2.71 6.84 14.09
N SER A 39 -3.00 8.12 14.31
CA SER A 39 -3.58 8.59 15.57
C SER A 39 -5.02 8.13 15.78
N VAL A 40 -5.82 8.00 14.72
CA VAL A 40 -7.17 7.41 14.78
C VAL A 40 -7.12 5.94 15.17
N TYR A 41 -6.15 5.19 14.65
CA TYR A 41 -5.93 3.78 15.04
C TYR A 41 -5.21 3.62 16.39
N GLY A 42 -4.61 4.70 16.92
CA GLY A 42 -3.91 4.75 18.21
C GLY A 42 -2.43 4.37 18.15
N SER A 43 -2.01 3.47 17.26
CA SER A 43 -0.60 3.14 17.05
C SER A 43 -0.31 2.64 15.63
N LYS A 44 0.98 2.66 15.26
CA LYS A 44 1.44 2.13 13.96
C LYS A 44 1.16 0.63 13.84
N GLU A 45 1.35 -0.12 14.93
CA GLU A 45 1.13 -1.56 14.98
C GLU A 45 -0.36 -1.91 14.77
N LEU A 46 -1.27 -1.15 15.38
CA LEU A 46 -2.71 -1.34 15.18
C LEU A 46 -3.11 -1.03 13.74
N PHE A 47 -2.58 0.05 13.17
CA PHE A 47 -2.81 0.37 11.75
C PHE A 47 -2.35 -0.77 10.84
N VAL A 48 -1.13 -1.31 11.04
CA VAL A 48 -0.60 -2.41 10.23
C VAL A 48 -1.47 -3.65 10.34
N LYS A 49 -1.95 -3.97 11.55
CA LYS A 49 -2.85 -5.12 11.78
C LYS A 49 -4.15 -4.99 11.00
N GLU A 50 -4.80 -3.83 11.07
CA GLU A 50 -6.06 -3.55 10.36
C GLU A 50 -5.85 -3.51 8.85
N TYR A 51 -4.76 -2.89 8.39
CA TYR A 51 -4.39 -2.86 6.97
C TYR A 51 -4.17 -4.27 6.41
N ARG A 52 -3.47 -5.15 7.15
CA ARG A 52 -3.28 -6.55 6.77
C ARG A 52 -4.61 -7.29 6.63
N GLN A 53 -5.55 -7.09 7.54
CA GLN A 53 -6.87 -7.71 7.47
C GLN A 53 -7.67 -7.19 6.27
N LEU A 54 -7.67 -5.88 6.05
CA LEU A 54 -8.30 -5.26 4.88
C LEU A 54 -7.72 -5.81 3.56
N LEU A 55 -6.39 -5.92 3.48
CA LEU A 55 -5.71 -6.46 2.31
C LEU A 55 -6.12 -7.91 2.07
N ALA A 56 -6.18 -8.76 3.12
CA ALA A 56 -6.62 -10.15 3.00
C ALA A 56 -8.03 -10.26 2.40
N GLU A 57 -8.96 -9.45 2.90
CA GLU A 57 -10.34 -9.41 2.39
C GLU A 57 -10.40 -8.98 0.93
N ARG A 58 -9.62 -7.98 0.53
CA ARG A 58 -9.59 -7.48 -0.85
C ARG A 58 -9.03 -8.52 -1.82
N LEU A 59 -7.94 -9.20 -1.46
CA LEU A 59 -7.33 -10.23 -2.31
C LEU A 59 -8.25 -11.45 -2.48
N THR A 60 -9.01 -11.79 -1.44
CA THR A 60 -9.92 -12.94 -1.45
C THR A 60 -11.19 -12.68 -2.28
N LYS A 61 -11.70 -11.44 -2.30
CA LYS A 61 -12.93 -11.07 -3.05
C LYS A 61 -12.68 -11.17 -4.56
N SER A 62 -13.39 -12.08 -5.23
CA SER A 62 -13.16 -12.50 -6.62
C SER A 62 -13.38 -11.43 -7.69
N TRP A 63 -14.16 -10.38 -7.41
CA TRP A 63 -14.64 -9.45 -8.44
C TRP A 63 -13.74 -8.24 -8.70
N ASN A 64 -12.77 -7.94 -7.83
CA ASN A 64 -11.96 -6.72 -7.92
C ASN A 64 -10.50 -6.95 -7.50
N ARG A 65 -9.89 -8.01 -8.03
CA ARG A 65 -8.46 -8.30 -7.85
C ARG A 65 -7.66 -7.43 -8.82
N ASP A 66 -7.33 -6.21 -8.41
CA ASP A 66 -6.24 -5.46 -9.05
C ASP A 66 -4.98 -5.55 -8.17
N PRO A 67 -4.16 -6.62 -8.32
CA PRO A 67 -2.95 -6.78 -7.54
C PRO A 67 -1.89 -5.71 -7.85
N LEU A 68 -1.97 -5.02 -8.99
CA LEU A 68 -1.04 -3.94 -9.32
C LEU A 68 -1.39 -2.66 -8.55
N PHE A 69 -2.67 -2.38 -8.39
CA PHE A 69 -3.13 -1.27 -7.56
C PHE A 69 -2.71 -1.45 -6.09
N GLU A 70 -2.94 -2.64 -5.52
CA GLU A 70 -2.56 -2.94 -4.13
C GLU A 70 -1.03 -2.93 -3.93
N LEU A 71 -0.25 -3.40 -4.92
CA LEU A 71 1.20 -3.32 -4.88
C LEU A 71 1.69 -1.86 -4.84
N ARG A 72 1.17 -1.01 -5.72
CA ARG A 72 1.55 0.42 -5.75
C ARG A 72 1.19 1.11 -4.44
N TYR A 73 0.03 0.79 -3.87
CA TYR A 73 -0.38 1.34 -2.58
C TYR A 73 0.56 0.89 -1.45
N LEU A 74 0.95 -0.38 -1.43
CA LEU A 74 1.90 -0.91 -0.48
C LEU A 74 3.28 -0.23 -0.58
N GLU A 75 3.77 0.00 -1.79
CA GLU A 75 5.05 0.70 -2.02
C GLU A 75 5.04 2.14 -1.50
N LEU A 76 3.93 2.87 -1.69
CA LEU A 76 3.76 4.21 -1.11
C LEU A 76 3.74 4.16 0.42
N LEU A 77 3.07 3.16 0.98
CA LEU A 77 2.96 2.98 2.42
C LEU A 77 4.33 2.68 3.05
N LYS A 78 5.17 1.86 2.38
CA LYS A 78 6.54 1.53 2.84
C LYS A 78 7.43 2.75 3.05
N GLN A 79 7.18 3.88 2.38
CA GLN A 79 7.94 5.12 2.62
C GLN A 79 7.74 5.71 4.02
N ARG A 80 6.70 5.28 4.76
CA ARG A 80 6.32 5.81 6.07
C ARG A 80 6.58 4.83 7.23
N PHE A 81 6.94 3.59 6.90
CA PHE A 81 7.26 2.53 7.84
C PHE A 81 8.74 2.16 7.76
N SER A 82 9.26 1.58 8.84
CA SER A 82 10.57 0.96 8.89
C SER A 82 10.57 -0.40 8.18
N GLU A 83 11.76 -0.91 7.91
CA GLU A 83 11.94 -2.19 7.23
C GLU A 83 11.33 -3.33 8.05
N GLY A 84 10.54 -4.19 7.38
CA GLY A 84 9.91 -5.37 8.00
C GLY A 84 8.50 -5.16 8.57
N GLU A 85 8.08 -3.92 8.86
CA GLU A 85 6.74 -3.68 9.45
C GLU A 85 5.59 -4.12 8.54
N LEU A 86 5.77 -4.08 7.22
CA LEU A 86 4.77 -4.47 6.21
C LEU A 86 5.07 -5.81 5.54
N GLN A 87 6.08 -6.56 6.01
CA GLN A 87 6.56 -7.78 5.36
C GLN A 87 5.46 -8.82 5.11
N GLN A 88 4.52 -8.98 6.05
CA GLN A 88 3.43 -9.93 5.89
C GLN A 88 2.49 -9.55 4.74
N CYS A 89 2.23 -8.26 4.53
CA CYS A 89 1.43 -7.79 3.41
C CYS A 89 2.16 -8.01 2.07
N GLU A 90 3.49 -7.88 2.05
CA GLU A 90 4.31 -8.17 0.87
C GLU A 90 4.23 -9.65 0.48
N VAL A 91 4.34 -10.55 1.47
CA VAL A 91 4.22 -12.00 1.25
C VAL A 91 2.83 -12.33 0.71
N MET A 92 1.75 -11.76 1.25
CA MET A 92 0.39 -11.99 0.75
C MET A 92 0.23 -11.59 -0.73
N LEU A 93 0.77 -10.44 -1.16
CA LEU A 93 0.72 -10.03 -2.56
C LEU A 93 1.54 -10.95 -3.46
N LYS A 94 2.70 -11.40 -2.98
CA LYS A 94 3.52 -12.37 -3.69
C LYS A 94 2.77 -13.70 -3.88
N ASP A 95 2.16 -14.22 -2.83
CA ASP A 95 1.42 -15.48 -2.86
C ASP A 95 0.24 -15.43 -3.83
N MET A 96 -0.43 -14.28 -3.97
CA MET A 96 -1.48 -14.10 -4.98
C MET A 96 -0.95 -14.16 -6.41
N ARG A 97 0.19 -13.51 -6.68
CA ARG A 97 0.84 -13.60 -8.00
C ARG A 97 1.27 -15.02 -8.32
N ASP A 98 1.87 -15.70 -7.34
CA ASP A 98 2.34 -17.07 -7.50
C ASP A 98 1.13 -18.01 -7.72
N SER A 99 0.01 -17.77 -7.04
CA SER A 99 -1.25 -18.48 -7.27
C SER A 99 -1.76 -18.34 -8.71
N ASP A 100 -1.73 -17.14 -9.29
CA ASP A 100 -2.15 -16.91 -10.68
C ASP A 100 -1.24 -17.59 -11.71
N VAL A 101 0.05 -17.74 -11.40
CA VAL A 101 1.00 -18.48 -12.25
C VAL A 101 0.69 -19.97 -12.19
N VAL A 102 0.49 -20.52 -10.99
CA VAL A 102 0.14 -21.94 -10.79
C VAL A 102 -1.21 -22.26 -11.43
N ASP A 103 -2.23 -21.43 -11.23
CA ASP A 103 -3.56 -21.63 -11.80
C ASP A 103 -3.53 -21.68 -13.34
N ARG A 104 -2.76 -20.79 -13.98
CA ARG A 104 -2.53 -20.83 -15.44
C ARG A 104 -1.80 -22.09 -15.87
N TRP A 105 -0.77 -22.50 -15.13
CA TRP A 105 -0.05 -23.74 -15.43
C TRP A 105 -0.97 -24.95 -15.35
N VAL A 106 -1.75 -25.08 -14.27
CA VAL A 106 -2.73 -26.18 -14.11
C VAL A 106 -3.75 -26.15 -15.24
N ARG A 107 -4.35 -24.99 -15.55
CA ARG A 107 -5.32 -24.86 -16.64
C ARG A 107 -4.76 -25.31 -17.99
N ASN A 108 -3.53 -24.91 -18.32
CA ASN A 108 -2.89 -25.30 -19.58
C ASN A 108 -2.60 -26.81 -19.65
N ASN A 109 -2.17 -27.42 -18.54
CA ASN A 109 -1.95 -28.87 -18.48
C ASN A 109 -3.27 -29.65 -18.60
N LEU A 110 -4.35 -29.19 -17.95
CA LEU A 110 -5.67 -29.81 -18.07
C LEU A 110 -6.22 -29.72 -19.50
N VAL A 111 -6.06 -28.57 -20.16
CA VAL A 111 -6.45 -28.40 -21.58
C VAL A 111 -5.63 -29.33 -22.47
N SER A 112 -4.31 -29.40 -22.25
CA SER A 112 -3.42 -30.31 -23.00
C SER A 112 -3.82 -31.78 -22.83
N ALA A 113 -4.12 -32.21 -21.61
CA ALA A 113 -4.56 -33.57 -21.32
C ALA A 113 -5.89 -33.92 -22.03
N PHE A 114 -6.87 -33.01 -21.99
CA PHE A 114 -8.15 -33.20 -22.68
C PHE A 114 -8.01 -33.24 -24.22
N VAL A 115 -7.10 -32.45 -24.80
CA VAL A 115 -6.85 -32.47 -26.26
C VAL A 115 -6.16 -33.77 -26.69
N PHE A 116 -5.30 -34.34 -25.84
CA PHE A 116 -4.66 -35.63 -26.08
C PHE A 116 -5.65 -36.81 -25.97
N GLU A 117 -6.65 -36.75 -25.09
CA GLU A 117 -7.67 -37.82 -24.98
C GLU A 117 -8.70 -37.82 -26.13
N LEU A 118 -8.78 -36.74 -26.92
CA LEU A 118 -9.73 -36.59 -28.04
C LEU A 118 -9.11 -36.79 -29.44
N ASN A 119 -7.83 -37.16 -29.53
CA ASN A 119 -7.16 -37.62 -30.77
C ASN A 119 -6.69 -39.06 -30.63
#